data_AF-A0A9X8DS51-F1
#
_entry.id   AF-A0A9X8DS51-F1
#
_cell.length_a   1.000
_cell.length_b   1.000
_cell.length_c   1.000
_cell.angle_alpha   90.00
_cell.angle_beta   90.00
_cell.angle_gamma   90.00
#
_symmetry.space_group_name_H-M   'P 1'
#
loop_
_entity.id
_entity.type
_entity.pdbx_description
1 polymer ?
#
loop_
_entity_poly.entity_id
_entity_poly.type
_entity_poly.pdbx_seq_one_letter_code
_entity_poly.pdbx_strand_id
1 'polypeptide(L)'
;MAWLEAYLVNKKSDDTGYFSLLRLCQRFSARHRFSQQVPVETKMPQADMTQIRDEFAASFWSKFRMTDTSDIINVDETSVYYDMPPGKTLAKIGGSSKVDKTQKHSDRMTAVLSIRANGMYA
;
A
#
# COMPACT_ATOMS: atom_id res chain seq x y z
N MET A 1 -30.55 13.26 -3.10
CA MET A 1 -30.28 12.06 -3.95
C MET A 1 -31.55 11.22 -3.95
N ALA A 2 -32.52 11.53 -4.80
CA ALA A 2 -33.89 11.03 -4.66
C ALA A 2 -34.00 9.49 -4.64
N TRP A 3 -33.17 8.80 -5.42
CA TRP A 3 -33.15 7.32 -5.44
C TRP A 3 -32.60 6.73 -4.13
N LEU A 4 -31.59 7.36 -3.51
CA LEU A 4 -30.96 6.87 -2.29
C LEU A 4 -31.90 7.05 -1.10
N GLU A 5 -32.56 8.21 -1.03
CA GLU A 5 -33.56 8.50 -0.02
C GLU A 5 -34.73 7.53 -0.14
N ALA A 6 -35.28 7.32 -1.34
CA ALA A 6 -36.34 6.33 -1.58
C ALA A 6 -35.90 4.88 -1.25
N TYR A 7 -34.63 4.55 -1.50
CA TYR A 7 -34.07 3.24 -1.17
C TYR A 7 -33.94 3.02 0.34
N LEU A 8 -33.50 4.04 1.08
CA LEU A 8 -33.29 3.99 2.53
C LEU A 8 -34.62 4.02 3.31
N VAL A 9 -35.62 4.77 2.85
CA VAL A 9 -36.96 4.85 3.45
C VAL A 9 -37.65 3.48 3.54
N ASN A 10 -37.32 2.56 2.65
CA ASN A 10 -37.87 1.19 2.63
C ASN A 10 -37.08 0.19 3.50
N LYS A 11 -36.09 0.65 4.28
CA LYS A 11 -35.26 -0.20 5.14
C LYS A 11 -35.75 -0.17 6.57
N LYS A 12 -35.52 -1.27 7.29
CA LYS A 12 -35.97 -1.45 8.67
C LYS A 12 -35.27 -0.50 9.65
N SER A 13 -34.05 -0.08 9.34
CA SER A 13 -33.26 0.88 10.12
C SER A 13 -32.15 1.45 9.24
N ASP A 14 -31.54 2.55 9.68
CA ASP A 14 -30.40 3.17 9.02
C ASP A 14 -29.21 2.20 8.92
N ASP A 15 -28.91 1.47 9.99
CA ASP A 15 -27.87 0.43 9.98
C ASP A 15 -28.15 -0.64 8.92
N THR A 16 -29.40 -1.11 8.83
CA THR A 16 -29.82 -2.10 7.85
C THR A 16 -29.68 -1.55 6.43
N GLY A 17 -30.00 -0.27 6.23
CA GLY A 17 -29.80 0.44 4.96
C GLY A 17 -28.33 0.54 4.58
N TYR A 18 -27.49 0.93 5.52
CA TYR A 18 -26.04 1.00 5.37
C TYR A 18 -25.43 -0.35 5.00
N PHE A 19 -25.68 -1.41 5.78
CA PHE A 19 -25.15 -2.75 5.49
C PHE A 19 -25.67 -3.31 4.16
N SER A 20 -26.92 -3.02 3.79
CA SER A 20 -27.47 -3.43 2.50
C SER A 20 -26.77 -2.74 1.33
N LEU A 21 -26.49 -1.43 1.43
CA LEU A 21 -25.72 -0.67 0.44
C LEU A 21 -24.29 -1.18 0.35
N LEU A 22 -23.65 -1.39 1.50
CA LEU A 22 -22.29 -1.93 1.55
C LEU A 22 -22.20 -3.28 0.81
N ARG A 23 -23.17 -4.17 1.03
CA ARG A 23 -23.23 -5.48 0.36
C ARG A 23 -23.48 -5.35 -1.14
N LEU A 24 -24.26 -4.35 -1.58
CA LEU A 24 -24.45 -4.04 -2.99
C LEU A 24 -23.12 -3.62 -3.65
N CYS A 25 -22.39 -2.69 -3.02
CA CYS A 25 -21.07 -2.22 -3.48
C CYS A 25 -20.04 -3.35 -3.54
N GLN A 26 -20.03 -4.24 -2.54
CA GLN A 26 -19.16 -5.43 -2.53
C GLN A 26 -19.48 -6.39 -3.68
N ARG A 27 -20.75 -6.68 -3.93
CA ARG A 27 -21.19 -7.54 -5.05
C ARG A 27 -20.84 -6.94 -6.41
N PHE A 28 -21.05 -5.63 -6.57
CA PHE A 28 -20.65 -4.90 -7.77
C PHE A 28 -19.14 -5.00 -7.99
N SER A 29 -18.36 -4.73 -6.94
CA SER A 29 -16.90 -4.81 -6.98
C SER A 29 -16.44 -6.21 -7.40
N ALA A 30 -16.96 -7.27 -6.76
CA ALA A 30 -16.64 -8.65 -7.11
C ALA A 30 -17.02 -8.99 -8.56
N ARG A 31 -18.23 -8.62 -9.00
CA ARG A 31 -18.73 -8.88 -10.36
C ARG A 31 -17.84 -8.23 -11.43
N HIS A 32 -17.39 -7.01 -11.18
CA HIS A 32 -16.57 -6.26 -12.11
C HIS A 32 -15.07 -6.44 -11.87
N ARG A 33 -14.70 -7.43 -11.05
CA ARG A 33 -13.31 -7.79 -10.72
C ARG A 33 -12.54 -6.60 -10.17
N PHE A 34 -13.14 -5.78 -9.32
CA PHE A 34 -12.42 -4.81 -8.51
C PHE A 34 -11.77 -5.53 -7.33
N SER A 35 -10.49 -5.29 -7.12
CA SER A 35 -9.74 -5.76 -5.96
C SER A 35 -9.25 -4.55 -5.17
N GLN A 36 -9.04 -4.76 -3.88
CA GLN A 36 -8.25 -3.81 -3.10
C GLN A 36 -6.81 -3.84 -3.59
N GLN A 37 -6.30 -2.70 -4.05
CA GLN A 37 -4.92 -2.55 -4.47
C GLN A 37 -4.28 -1.40 -3.70
N VAL A 38 -2.97 -1.53 -3.44
CA VAL A 38 -2.15 -0.43 -2.91
C VAL A 38 -1.79 0.44 -4.10
N PRO A 39 -2.11 1.74 -4.09
CA PRO A 39 -1.65 2.66 -5.12
C PRO A 39 -0.12 2.68 -5.13
N VAL A 40 0.48 2.43 -6.29
CA VAL A 40 1.93 2.53 -6.47
C VAL A 40 2.19 3.68 -7.45
N GLU A 41 2.87 4.71 -6.99
CA GLU A 41 3.42 5.73 -7.87
C GLU A 41 4.80 5.27 -8.38
N THR A 42 4.83 4.52 -9.48
CA THR A 42 6.11 4.18 -10.13
C THR A 42 6.46 5.21 -11.20
N LYS A 43 7.63 5.86 -11.03
CA LYS A 43 8.20 6.82 -11.98
C LYS A 43 9.13 6.18 -13.02
N MET A 44 9.40 4.87 -12.93
CA MET A 44 10.39 4.16 -13.74
C MET A 44 9.86 2.80 -14.24
N PRO A 45 10.20 2.37 -15.47
CA PRO A 45 9.90 1.04 -15.98
C PRO A 45 10.52 -0.09 -15.13
N GLN A 46 9.83 -1.24 -15.10
CA GLN A 46 10.24 -2.38 -14.28
C GLN A 46 11.59 -2.99 -14.70
N ALA A 47 11.88 -2.98 -16.01
CA ALA A 47 13.14 -3.51 -16.56
C ALA A 47 14.35 -2.69 -16.05
N ASP A 48 14.23 -1.36 -16.09
CA ASP A 48 15.27 -0.43 -15.64
C ASP A 48 15.54 -0.59 -14.14
N MET A 49 14.47 -0.75 -13.34
CA MET A 49 14.57 -1.05 -11.90
C MET A 49 15.33 -2.35 -11.62
N THR A 50 15.07 -3.40 -12.40
CA THR A 50 15.75 -4.70 -12.25
C THR A 50 17.22 -4.59 -12.61
N GLN A 51 17.54 -3.90 -13.71
CA GLN A 51 18.93 -3.67 -14.12
C GLN A 51 19.71 -2.90 -13.03
N ILE A 52 19.17 -1.79 -12.53
CA ILE A 52 19.81 -0.99 -11.48
C ILE A 52 20.05 -1.81 -10.21
N ARG A 53 19.05 -2.61 -9.81
CA ARG A 53 19.17 -3.51 -8.63
C ARG A 53 20.32 -4.50 -8.79
N ASP A 54 20.40 -5.14 -9.96
CA ASP A 54 21.38 -6.21 -10.19
C ASP A 54 22.81 -5.65 -10.34
N GLU A 55 22.97 -4.50 -11.00
CA GLU A 55 24.24 -3.76 -11.08
C GLU A 55 24.71 -3.31 -9.69
N PHE A 56 23.80 -2.75 -8.88
CA PHE A 56 24.11 -2.37 -7.50
C PHE A 56 24.57 -3.58 -6.68
N ALA A 57 23.81 -4.68 -6.71
CA ALA A 57 24.13 -5.90 -5.97
C ALA A 57 25.50 -6.47 -6.36
N ALA A 58 25.81 -6.52 -7.66
CA ALA A 58 27.11 -6.96 -8.14
C ALA A 58 28.26 -6.08 -7.60
N SER A 59 28.08 -4.76 -7.66
CA SER A 59 29.09 -3.80 -7.17
C SER A 59 29.28 -3.86 -5.65
N PHE A 60 28.19 -4.03 -4.90
CA PHE A 60 28.19 -4.14 -3.45
C PHE A 60 28.96 -5.40 -3.02
N TRP A 61 28.57 -6.56 -3.55
CA TRP A 61 29.22 -7.82 -3.18
C TRP A 61 30.66 -7.92 -3.70
N SER A 62 31.00 -7.29 -4.83
CA SER A 62 32.40 -7.20 -5.25
C SER A 62 33.30 -6.55 -4.18
N LYS A 63 32.78 -5.60 -3.41
CA LYS A 63 33.52 -4.87 -2.36
C LYS A 63 33.42 -5.56 -0.99
N PHE A 64 32.23 -6.04 -0.63
CA PHE A 64 31.92 -6.53 0.71
C PHE A 64 31.79 -8.05 0.81
N ARG A 65 32.17 -8.83 -0.21
CA ARG A 65 32.07 -10.31 -0.19
C ARG A 65 32.76 -10.98 1.01
N MET A 66 33.78 -10.35 1.57
CA MET A 66 34.53 -10.90 2.72
C MET A 66 34.00 -10.38 4.06
N THR A 67 33.08 -9.42 4.05
CA THR A 67 32.46 -8.87 5.25
C THR A 67 31.49 -9.89 5.83
N ASP A 68 31.58 -10.12 7.14
CA ASP A 68 30.63 -10.99 7.81
C ASP A 68 29.22 -10.39 7.73
N THR A 69 28.21 -11.21 7.49
CA THR A 69 26.82 -10.75 7.43
C THR A 69 26.34 -10.04 8.70
N SER A 70 26.94 -10.35 9.86
CA SER A 70 26.67 -9.67 11.13
C SER A 70 27.25 -8.25 11.23
N ASP A 71 28.22 -7.91 10.37
CA ASP A 71 28.80 -6.56 10.26
C ASP A 71 28.07 -5.68 9.23
N ILE A 72 27.15 -6.25 8.45
CA ILE A 72 26.31 -5.52 7.51
C ILE A 72 25.04 -5.05 8.22
N ILE A 73 24.83 -3.74 8.28
CA ILE A 73 23.67 -3.11 8.90
C ILE A 73 22.76 -2.58 7.79
N ASN A 74 21.55 -3.11 7.70
CA ASN A 74 20.50 -2.51 6.88
C ASN A 74 19.79 -1.44 7.70
N VAL A 75 19.70 -0.22 7.16
CA VAL A 75 19.01 0.90 7.78
C VAL A 75 17.94 1.37 6.82
N ASP A 76 16.72 1.55 7.33
CA ASP A 76 15.62 2.09 6.55
C ASP A 76 14.77 3.05 7.39
N GLU A 77 14.16 4.01 6.71
CA GLU A 77 13.25 4.98 7.29
C GLU A 77 11.81 4.63 6.89
N THR A 78 10.93 4.47 7.87
CA THR A 78 9.51 4.23 7.64
C THR A 78 8.66 5.27 8.39
N SER A 79 7.69 5.84 7.67
CA SER A 79 6.71 6.75 8.25
C SER A 79 5.60 5.95 8.95
N VAL A 80 5.40 6.21 10.24
CA VAL A 80 4.29 5.70 11.05
C VAL A 80 3.21 6.76 11.10
N TYR A 81 2.07 6.51 10.44
CA TYR A 81 0.95 7.44 10.36
C TYR A 81 -0.01 7.25 11.55
N TYR A 82 -0.43 8.33 12.23
CA TYR A 82 -1.36 8.26 13.37
C TYR A 82 -2.78 7.93 12.92
N ASP A 83 -3.27 8.64 11.91
CA ASP A 83 -4.47 8.29 11.17
C ASP A 83 -4.04 7.52 9.93
N MET A 84 -4.45 6.27 9.83
CA MET A 84 -4.21 5.43 8.65
C MET A 84 -5.47 5.48 7.78
N PRO A 85 -5.64 6.48 6.87
CA PRO A 85 -6.68 6.39 5.86
C PRO A 85 -6.47 5.08 5.10
N PRO A 86 -7.54 4.35 4.72
CA PRO A 86 -7.40 3.01 4.17
C PRO A 86 -6.41 3.00 3.00
N GLY A 87 -5.23 2.41 3.21
CA GLY A 87 -4.12 2.35 2.24
C GLY A 87 -4.40 1.48 1.02
N LYS A 88 -5.67 1.11 0.83
CA LYS A 88 -6.17 0.26 -0.25
C LYS A 88 -7.35 0.96 -0.92
N THR A 89 -7.24 1.18 -2.21
CA THR A 89 -8.34 1.67 -3.06
C THR A 89 -8.89 0.50 -3.86
N LEU A 90 -10.19 0.52 -4.17
CA LEU A 90 -10.78 -0.46 -5.09
C LEU A 90 -10.38 -0.10 -6.53
N ALA A 91 -9.59 -0.96 -7.17
CA ALA A 91 -9.19 -0.84 -8.57
C ALA A 91 -9.56 -2.10 -9.34
N LYS A 92 -9.88 -1.97 -10.63
CA LYS A 92 -10.21 -3.11 -11.49
C LYS A 92 -8.98 -4.00 -11.64
N ILE A 93 -9.13 -5.32 -11.58
CA ILE A 93 -8.07 -6.30 -11.83
C ILE A 93 -7.54 -6.10 -13.25
N GLY A 94 -6.24 -5.86 -13.36
CA GLY A 94 -5.56 -5.50 -14.62
C GLY A 94 -5.69 -4.03 -15.03
N GLY A 95 -6.38 -3.20 -14.25
CA GLY A 95 -6.44 -1.74 -14.40
C GLY A 95 -5.41 -1.02 -13.54
N SER A 96 -5.22 0.28 -13.80
CA SER A 96 -4.35 1.14 -12.99
C SER A 96 -5.02 1.47 -11.64
N SER A 97 -4.24 1.40 -10.55
CA SER A 97 -4.63 1.84 -9.20
C SER A 97 -4.19 3.27 -8.88
N LYS A 98 -3.84 4.06 -9.91
CA LYS A 98 -3.36 5.43 -9.76
C LYS A 98 -4.45 6.33 -9.18
N VAL A 99 -4.12 7.08 -8.12
CA VAL A 99 -4.97 8.10 -7.49
C VAL A 99 -4.36 9.47 -7.76
N ASP A 100 -5.18 10.44 -8.20
CA ASP A 100 -4.72 11.79 -8.55
C ASP A 100 -4.37 12.66 -7.33
N LYS A 101 -4.92 12.34 -6.15
CA LYS A 101 -4.68 13.09 -4.91
C LYS A 101 -4.69 12.16 -3.71
N THR A 102 -3.52 11.94 -3.13
CA THR A 102 -3.35 11.39 -1.78
C THR A 102 -3.48 12.54 -0.78
N GLN A 103 -4.18 12.31 0.34
CA GLN A 103 -4.18 13.27 1.45
C GLN A 103 -2.75 13.30 2.01
N LYS A 104 -2.05 14.39 1.71
CA LYS A 104 -0.58 14.49 1.82
C LYS A 104 -0.08 14.75 3.26
N HIS A 105 -0.99 14.95 4.20
CA HIS A 105 -0.73 15.53 5.52
C HIS A 105 -1.55 14.85 6.63
N SER A 106 -1.49 13.53 6.76
CA SER A 106 -1.81 12.95 8.07
C SER A 106 -0.60 13.18 8.98
N ASP A 107 -0.85 13.39 10.27
CA ASP A 107 0.25 13.42 11.24
C ASP A 107 1.01 12.09 11.16
N ARG A 108 2.33 12.18 11.13
CA ARG A 108 3.22 11.02 11.00
C ARG A 108 4.44 11.18 11.88
N MET A 109 4.85 10.08 12.49
CA MET A 109 6.17 9.93 13.09
C MET A 109 7.10 9.27 12.07
N THR A 110 8.33 9.73 11.98
CA THR A 110 9.38 9.03 11.24
C THR A 110 10.08 8.07 12.19
N ALA A 111 10.11 6.78 11.85
CA ALA A 111 10.92 5.79 12.54
C ALA A 111 12.09 5.38 11.65
N VAL A 112 13.29 5.38 12.19
CA VAL A 112 14.49 4.81 11.54
C VAL A 112 14.76 3.48 12.23
N LEU A 113 14.87 2.40 11.44
CA LEU A 113 15.18 1.08 11.95
C LEU A 113 16.47 0.58 11.32
N SER A 114 17.35 0.05 12.17
CA SER A 114 18.57 -0.63 11.76
C SER A 114 18.54 -2.09 12.21
N ILE A 115 18.89 -3.01 11.32
CA ILE A 115 18.93 -4.46 11.58
C ILE A 115 20.22 -5.09 11.06
N ARG A 116 20.73 -6.07 11.80
CA ARG A 116 21.87 -6.93 11.45
C ARG A 116 21.42 -8.39 11.32
N ALA A 117 22.21 -9.22 10.66
CA ALA A 117 21.90 -10.63 10.46
C ALA A 117 21.76 -11.44 11.77
N ASN A 118 22.46 -11.03 12.83
CA ASN A 118 22.41 -11.68 14.14
C ASN A 118 21.22 -11.21 15.02
N GLY A 119 20.35 -10.33 14.51
CA GLY A 119 19.20 -9.82 15.25
C GLY A 119 19.55 -8.90 16.42
N MET A 120 20.83 -8.58 16.63
CA MET A 120 21.24 -7.57 17.60
C MET A 120 20.98 -6.18 17.01
N TYR A 121 20.38 -5.30 17.80
CA TYR A 121 20.21 -3.90 17.43
C TYR A 121 21.59 -3.30 17.14
N ALA A 122 21.67 -2.51 16.06
CA ALA A 122 22.90 -1.92 15.60
C ALA A 122 23.31 -0.69 16.41
#